data_AF-A0A3A9ZQG9-F1
#
_entry.id   AF-A0A3A9ZQG9-F1
#
_cell.length_a   1.000
_cell.length_b   1.000
_cell.length_c   1.000
_cell.angle_alpha   90.00
_cell.angle_beta   90.00
_cell.angle_gamma   90.00
#
_symmetry.space_group_name_H-M   'P 1'
#
loop_
_entity.id
_entity.type
_entity.pdbx_description
1 polymer ?
#
loop_
_entity_poly.entity_id
_entity_poly.type
_entity_poly.pdbx_seq_one_letter_code
_entity_poly.pdbx_strand_id
1 'polypeptide(L)'
;MTQRAFQFELPQQASEEQRALAELAELIDTLRGSVEQLAEAHVALTDRVDTLDAPGGWAPAGYCWRDLDADAARQLWAWLVTWTRWLVDRYGLAQDLGACWPAHPALVEELTALSVSWHHAYSGKADPDAPLRWHEALHRARHRWQAWDTTRCRHGHHTPRSGDTIWSQPWPDDAERAVTDDIGVRPRTTAQPQGGTT
;
A
#
# COMPACT_ATOMS: atom_id res chain seq x y z
N MET A 1 -43.13 -8.80 -28.98
CA MET A 1 -43.70 -8.83 -27.62
C MET A 1 -43.67 -7.41 -27.09
N THR A 2 -44.84 -6.78 -27.03
CA THR A 2 -45.02 -5.33 -26.94
C THR A 2 -44.82 -4.85 -25.49
N GLN A 3 -43.91 -3.90 -25.31
CA GLN A 3 -43.66 -3.14 -24.08
C GLN A 3 -44.98 -2.55 -23.58
N ARG A 4 -45.38 -2.93 -22.36
CA ARG A 4 -46.57 -2.39 -21.70
C ARG A 4 -46.10 -1.36 -20.67
N ALA A 5 -46.02 -0.11 -21.09
CA ALA A 5 -45.83 1.02 -20.20
C ALA A 5 -47.07 1.14 -19.30
N PHE A 6 -46.91 0.95 -17.99
CA PHE A 6 -47.97 1.25 -17.03
C PHE A 6 -47.98 2.76 -16.80
N GLN A 7 -48.82 3.45 -17.57
CA GLN A 7 -49.11 4.87 -17.39
C GLN A 7 -50.25 4.97 -16.36
N PHE A 8 -49.90 5.26 -15.11
CA PHE A 8 -50.87 5.49 -14.04
C PHE A 8 -51.28 6.98 -14.06
N GLU A 9 -52.41 7.29 -14.69
CA GLU A 9 -53.01 8.64 -14.61
C GLU A 9 -53.85 8.75 -13.33
N LEU A 10 -53.41 9.63 -12.42
CA LEU A 10 -54.15 9.99 -11.21
C LEU A 10 -55.45 10.75 -11.56
N PRO A 11 -56.61 10.38 -10.99
CA PRO A 11 -57.85 11.16 -11.13
C PRO A 11 -57.67 12.59 -10.60
N GLN A 12 -58.30 13.58 -11.24
CA GLN A 12 -58.22 15.02 -10.87
C GLN A 12 -58.66 15.36 -9.43
N GLN A 13 -59.19 14.40 -8.66
CA GLN A 13 -59.53 14.52 -7.24
C GLN A 13 -58.87 13.42 -6.38
N ALA A 14 -57.53 13.37 -6.38
CA ALA A 14 -56.80 12.55 -5.40
C ALA A 14 -56.90 13.16 -3.99
N SER A 15 -57.21 12.35 -2.98
CA SER A 15 -57.14 12.75 -1.57
C SER A 15 -55.70 13.09 -1.17
N GLU A 16 -55.51 13.86 -0.10
CA GLU A 16 -54.19 14.26 0.39
C GLU A 16 -53.32 13.02 0.73
N GLU A 17 -53.93 11.96 1.25
CA GLU A 17 -53.30 10.67 1.51
C GLU A 17 -52.81 9.98 0.22
N GLN A 18 -53.59 10.04 -0.87
CA GLN A 18 -53.21 9.47 -2.16
C GLN A 18 -52.04 10.22 -2.80
N ARG A 19 -51.96 11.55 -2.59
CA ARG A 19 -50.82 12.37 -3.02
C ARG A 19 -49.56 12.03 -2.21
N ALA A 20 -49.69 11.94 -0.89
CA ALA A 20 -48.57 11.57 -0.02
C ALA A 20 -48.03 10.16 -0.32
N LEU A 21 -48.90 9.19 -0.64
CA LEU A 21 -48.48 7.85 -1.06
C LEU A 21 -47.74 7.86 -2.41
N ALA A 22 -48.19 8.67 -3.37
CA ALA A 22 -47.52 8.82 -4.66
C ALA A 22 -46.14 9.49 -4.51
N GLU A 23 -46.05 10.54 -3.68
CA GLU A 23 -44.77 11.19 -3.35
C GLU A 23 -43.80 10.22 -2.66
N LEU A 24 -44.29 9.39 -1.73
CA LEU A 24 -43.48 8.40 -1.04
C LEU A 24 -43.00 7.28 -1.99
N ALA A 25 -43.83 6.87 -2.96
CA ALA A 25 -43.44 5.91 -3.99
C ALA A 25 -42.33 6.48 -4.90
N GLU A 26 -42.47 7.73 -5.35
CA GLU A 26 -41.44 8.44 -6.12
C GLU A 26 -40.11 8.57 -5.35
N LEU A 27 -40.18 8.88 -4.05
CA LEU A 27 -38.99 8.93 -3.20
C LEU A 27 -38.33 7.56 -3.04
N ILE A 28 -39.10 6.48 -2.92
CA ILE A 28 -38.56 5.12 -2.84
C ILE A 28 -37.88 4.72 -4.15
N ASP A 29 -38.48 5.03 -5.30
CA ASP A 29 -37.88 4.70 -6.59
C ASP A 29 -36.62 5.55 -6.86
N THR A 30 -36.62 6.82 -6.44
CA THR A 30 -35.42 7.69 -6.45
C THR A 30 -34.30 7.12 -5.58
N LEU A 31 -34.63 6.68 -4.36
CA LEU A 31 -33.67 6.09 -3.43
C LEU A 31 -33.11 4.77 -3.99
N ARG A 32 -33.97 3.91 -4.57
CA ARG A 32 -33.54 2.67 -5.22
C ARG A 32 -32.55 2.96 -6.34
N GLY A 33 -32.86 3.90 -7.23
CA GLY A 33 -31.95 4.29 -8.32
C GLY A 33 -30.62 4.86 -7.81
N SER A 34 -30.65 5.64 -6.73
CA SER A 34 -29.43 6.18 -6.11
C SER A 34 -28.55 5.07 -5.49
N VAL A 35 -29.16 4.05 -4.88
CA VAL A 35 -28.44 2.89 -4.33
C VAL A 35 -27.84 2.03 -5.44
N GLU A 36 -28.56 1.81 -6.53
CA GLU A 36 -28.05 1.08 -7.71
C GLU A 36 -26.85 1.82 -8.31
N GLN A 37 -26.93 3.14 -8.46
CA GLN A 37 -25.84 3.96 -8.95
C GLN A 37 -24.61 3.93 -8.04
N LEU A 38 -24.81 3.93 -6.71
CA LEU A 38 -23.72 3.80 -5.74
C LEU A 38 -23.06 2.41 -5.81
N ALA A 39 -23.85 1.35 -6.01
CA ALA A 39 -23.33 -0.01 -6.16
C ALA A 39 -22.47 -0.15 -7.42
N GLU A 40 -22.93 0.40 -8.56
CA GLU A 40 -22.14 0.44 -9.80
C GLU A 40 -20.85 1.24 -9.62
N ALA A 41 -20.93 2.42 -8.99
CA ALA A 41 -19.75 3.22 -8.70
C ALA A 41 -18.76 2.48 -7.80
N HIS A 42 -19.24 1.72 -6.81
CA HIS A 42 -18.39 0.90 -5.95
C HIS A 42 -17.67 -0.20 -6.74
N VAL A 43 -18.39 -0.96 -7.58
CA VAL A 43 -17.78 -2.00 -8.42
C VAL A 43 -16.73 -1.42 -9.37
N ALA A 44 -17.02 -0.28 -10.01
CA ALA A 44 -16.07 0.39 -10.88
C ALA A 44 -14.82 0.89 -10.14
N LEU A 45 -14.98 1.35 -8.89
CA LEU A 45 -13.85 1.74 -8.06
C LEU A 45 -13.00 0.54 -7.65
N THR A 46 -13.63 -0.57 -7.28
CA THR A 46 -12.96 -1.82 -6.93
C THR A 46 -12.16 -2.36 -8.11
N ASP A 47 -12.74 -2.40 -9.32
CA ASP A 47 -12.04 -2.84 -10.53
C ASP A 47 -10.82 -1.95 -10.84
N ARG A 48 -10.97 -0.63 -10.73
CA ARG A 48 -9.85 0.30 -10.87
C ARG A 48 -8.75 0.04 -9.85
N VAL A 49 -9.09 -0.23 -8.59
CA VAL A 49 -8.11 -0.58 -7.56
C VAL A 49 -7.40 -1.89 -7.92
N ASP A 50 -8.13 -2.92 -8.34
CA ASP A 50 -7.55 -4.19 -8.76
C ASP A 50 -6.64 -4.03 -10.01
N THR A 51 -6.95 -3.13 -10.94
CA THR A 51 -6.06 -2.83 -12.08
C THR A 51 -4.77 -2.09 -11.69
N LEU A 52 -4.79 -1.29 -10.62
CA LEU A 52 -3.56 -0.69 -10.07
C LEU A 52 -2.65 -1.75 -9.43
N ASP A 53 -3.23 -2.85 -8.96
CA ASP A 53 -2.51 -4.00 -8.40
C ASP A 53 -2.05 -5.00 -9.48
N ALA A 54 -2.42 -4.84 -10.75
CA ALA A 54 -1.98 -5.72 -11.84
C ALA A 54 -0.50 -5.50 -12.20
N PRO A 55 0.29 -6.56 -12.46
CA PRO A 55 1.73 -6.45 -12.68
C PRO A 55 2.05 -5.90 -14.08
N GLY A 56 2.01 -4.57 -14.21
CA GLY A 56 2.47 -3.83 -15.38
C GLY A 56 3.85 -3.24 -15.15
N GLY A 57 4.90 -3.90 -15.67
CA GLY A 57 6.27 -3.41 -15.61
C GLY A 57 6.85 -3.30 -14.19
N TRP A 58 8.17 -3.09 -14.08
CA TRP A 58 8.75 -2.70 -12.80
C TRP A 58 8.33 -1.25 -12.52
N ALA A 59 7.30 -1.09 -11.69
CA ALA A 59 6.96 0.17 -11.06
C ALA A 59 7.34 0.07 -9.58
N PRO A 60 8.03 1.07 -9.00
CA PRO A 60 8.23 1.12 -7.56
C PRO A 60 6.87 1.02 -6.86
N ALA A 61 6.76 0.18 -5.83
CA ALA A 61 5.57 0.15 -5.01
C ALA A 61 5.29 1.58 -4.50
N GLY A 62 4.01 1.97 -4.36
CA GLY A 62 3.60 3.30 -3.86
C GLY A 62 4.06 3.64 -2.43
N TYR A 63 4.92 2.81 -1.85
CA TYR A 63 5.53 2.90 -0.54
C TYR A 63 7.06 3.01 -0.59
N CYS A 64 7.67 3.05 -1.78
CA CYS A 64 9.12 3.18 -1.92
C CYS A 64 9.57 4.63 -1.74
N TRP A 65 10.05 4.97 -0.54
CA TRP A 65 10.41 6.34 -0.15
C TRP A 65 11.35 7.06 -1.11
N ARG A 66 12.30 6.34 -1.73
CA ARG A 66 13.25 6.90 -2.69
C ARG A 66 12.57 7.51 -3.91
N ASP A 67 11.43 6.95 -4.32
CA ASP A 67 10.80 7.23 -5.60
C ASP A 67 9.54 8.11 -5.43
N LEU A 68 9.24 8.59 -4.21
CA LEU A 68 8.08 9.42 -3.90
C LEU A 68 8.31 10.90 -4.21
N ASP A 69 7.28 11.55 -4.77
CA ASP A 69 7.20 13.00 -4.75
C ASP A 69 6.77 13.54 -3.37
N ALA A 70 6.76 14.86 -3.22
CA ALA A 70 6.47 15.51 -1.95
C ALA A 70 5.04 15.25 -1.43
N ASP A 71 4.06 15.09 -2.33
CA ASP A 71 2.66 14.90 -1.96
C ASP A 71 2.39 13.45 -1.58
N ALA A 72 2.96 12.50 -2.31
CA ALA A 72 2.95 11.08 -1.99
C ALA A 72 3.68 10.80 -0.66
N ALA A 73 4.86 11.40 -0.47
CA ALA A 73 5.61 11.28 0.79
C ALA A 73 4.83 11.83 1.98
N ARG A 74 4.13 12.97 1.84
CA ARG A 74 3.30 13.55 2.91
C ARG A 74 2.17 12.61 3.33
N GLN A 75 1.49 12.02 2.35
CA GLN A 75 0.43 11.05 2.60
C GLN A 75 0.97 9.80 3.30
N LEU A 76 2.09 9.26 2.81
CA LEU A 76 2.73 8.10 3.41
C LEU A 76 3.18 8.36 4.85
N TRP A 77 3.74 9.54 5.13
CA TRP A 77 4.10 9.95 6.48
C TRP A 77 2.89 9.98 7.42
N ALA A 78 1.78 10.61 7.02
CA ALA A 78 0.58 10.70 7.86
C ALA A 78 0.00 9.31 8.19
N TRP A 79 -0.02 8.42 7.20
CA TRP A 79 -0.43 7.04 7.39
C TRP A 79 0.53 6.26 8.30
N LEU A 80 1.84 6.35 8.03
CA LEU A 80 2.85 5.61 8.79
C LEU A 80 2.90 6.05 10.26
N VAL A 81 2.78 7.35 10.55
CA VAL A 81 2.74 7.86 11.93
C VAL A 81 1.54 7.30 12.69
N THR A 82 0.36 7.31 12.06
CA THR A 82 -0.87 6.76 12.65
C THR A 82 -0.73 5.26 12.91
N TRP A 83 -0.23 4.51 11.94
CA TRP A 83 -0.05 3.06 12.07
C TRP A 83 1.01 2.71 13.12
N THR A 84 2.12 3.44 13.15
CA THR A 84 3.20 3.23 14.13
C THR A 84 2.71 3.51 15.55
N ARG A 85 1.90 4.56 15.74
CA ARG A 85 1.25 4.81 17.04
C ARG A 85 0.38 3.64 17.47
N TRP A 86 -0.48 3.14 16.58
CA TRP A 86 -1.29 1.96 16.85
C TRP A 86 -0.43 0.74 17.21
N LEU A 87 0.65 0.49 16.48
CA LEU A 87 1.56 -0.63 16.73
C LEU A 87 2.18 -0.52 18.12
N VAL A 88 2.69 0.65 18.47
CA VAL A 88 3.31 0.92 19.78
C VAL A 88 2.31 0.72 20.91
N ASP A 89 1.10 1.28 20.78
CA ASP A 89 0.05 1.17 21.78
C ASP A 89 -0.44 -0.28 21.93
N ARG A 90 -0.62 -1.00 20.81
CA ARG A 90 -1.16 -2.36 20.79
C ARG A 90 -0.19 -3.41 21.33
N TYR A 91 1.10 -3.26 21.03
CA TYR A 91 2.14 -4.24 21.36
C TYR A 91 3.07 -3.79 22.50
N GLY A 92 2.83 -2.62 23.10
CA GLY A 92 3.62 -2.11 24.23
C GLY A 92 5.08 -1.78 23.86
N LEU A 93 5.31 -1.24 22.66
CA LEU A 93 6.66 -1.08 22.08
C LEU A 93 7.32 0.26 22.39
N ALA A 94 6.81 1.04 23.37
CA ALA A 94 7.32 2.38 23.67
C ALA A 94 8.80 2.39 24.12
N GLN A 95 9.26 1.29 24.72
CA GLN A 95 10.67 1.10 25.08
C GLN A 95 11.52 0.60 23.91
N ASP A 96 10.88 -0.02 22.91
CA ASP A 96 11.54 -0.56 21.73
C ASP A 96 11.76 0.47 20.63
N LEU A 97 10.80 1.39 20.48
CA LEU A 97 10.78 2.40 19.44
C LEU A 97 10.82 3.80 20.06
N GLY A 98 11.96 4.50 19.92
CA GLY A 98 12.10 5.86 20.43
C GLY A 98 11.26 6.90 19.69
N ALA A 99 10.91 8.01 20.34
CA ALA A 99 10.13 9.11 19.73
C ALA A 99 10.80 9.74 18.49
N CYS A 100 12.12 9.58 18.38
CA CYS A 100 12.93 10.04 17.25
C CYS A 100 12.94 9.07 16.05
N TRP A 101 12.16 7.98 16.06
CA TRP A 101 12.08 7.03 14.94
C TRP A 101 11.93 7.68 13.54
N PRO A 102 11.22 8.82 13.34
CA PRO A 102 11.12 9.44 12.01
C PRO A 102 12.46 9.96 11.48
N ALA A 103 13.44 10.22 12.36
CA ALA A 103 14.78 10.67 12.00
C ALA A 103 15.72 9.53 11.60
N HIS A 104 15.24 8.27 11.58
CA HIS A 104 16.03 7.08 11.25
C HIS A 104 15.53 6.46 9.94
N PRO A 105 16.15 6.78 8.78
CA PRO A 105 15.66 6.33 7.48
C PRO A 105 15.51 4.80 7.36
N ALA A 106 16.48 4.02 7.88
CA ALA A 106 16.38 2.56 7.87
C ALA A 106 15.18 2.02 8.68
N LEU A 107 14.85 2.70 9.78
CA LEU A 107 13.70 2.36 10.61
C LEU A 107 12.38 2.76 9.95
N VAL A 108 12.36 3.89 9.25
CA VAL A 108 11.23 4.34 8.43
C VAL A 108 10.92 3.30 7.35
N GLU A 109 11.93 2.86 6.58
CA GLU A 109 11.79 1.82 5.55
C GLU A 109 11.24 0.50 6.14
N GLU A 110 11.78 0.06 7.28
CA GLU A 110 11.36 -1.19 7.91
C GLU A 110 9.94 -1.11 8.49
N LEU A 111 9.57 0.02 9.12
CA LEU A 111 8.21 0.25 9.62
C LEU A 111 7.20 0.31 8.46
N THR A 112 7.56 0.93 7.34
CA THR A 112 6.74 0.91 6.12
C THR A 112 6.55 -0.51 5.58
N ALA A 113 7.61 -1.32 5.53
CA ALA A 113 7.48 -2.71 5.09
C ALA A 113 6.58 -3.54 6.03
N LEU A 114 6.73 -3.36 7.34
CA LEU A 114 5.90 -4.02 8.34
C LEU A 114 4.43 -3.59 8.26
N SER A 115 4.16 -2.31 8.01
CA SER A 115 2.80 -1.79 7.90
C SER A 115 2.09 -2.30 6.65
N VAL A 116 2.75 -2.28 5.50
CA VAL A 116 2.22 -2.84 4.25
C VAL A 116 1.96 -4.34 4.41
N SER A 117 2.92 -5.08 4.98
CA SER A 117 2.76 -6.51 5.23
C SER A 117 1.62 -6.83 6.20
N TRP A 118 1.39 -5.99 7.21
CA TRP A 118 0.25 -6.16 8.14
C TRP A 118 -1.08 -6.04 7.40
N HIS A 119 -1.26 -4.98 6.60
CA HIS A 119 -2.50 -4.78 5.84
C HIS A 119 -2.75 -5.91 4.85
N HIS A 120 -1.69 -6.41 4.20
CA HIS A 120 -1.80 -7.59 3.36
C HIS A 120 -2.21 -8.82 4.17
N ALA A 121 -1.51 -9.13 5.27
CA ALA A 121 -1.76 -10.32 6.09
C ALA A 121 -3.18 -10.40 6.66
N TYR A 122 -3.83 -9.26 6.90
CA TYR A 122 -5.20 -9.17 7.38
C TYR A 122 -6.23 -8.83 6.29
N SER A 123 -5.83 -8.88 5.01
CA SER A 123 -6.74 -8.74 3.89
C SER A 123 -7.50 -10.05 3.61
N GLY A 124 -8.68 -9.97 3.01
CA GLY A 124 -9.47 -11.14 2.62
C GLY A 124 -8.83 -12.01 1.51
N LYS A 125 -7.72 -11.55 0.91
CA LYS A 125 -6.99 -12.25 -0.16
C LYS A 125 -5.73 -12.99 0.34
N ALA A 126 -5.39 -12.87 1.62
CA ALA A 126 -4.14 -13.42 2.15
C ALA A 126 -4.23 -14.91 2.53
N ASP A 127 -3.07 -15.57 2.55
CA ASP A 127 -2.96 -16.92 3.09
C ASP A 127 -3.38 -16.96 4.57
N PRO A 128 -4.01 -18.07 5.04
CA PRO A 128 -4.43 -18.20 6.43
C PRO A 128 -3.29 -18.06 7.47
N ASP A 129 -2.04 -18.32 7.06
CA ASP A 129 -0.86 -18.24 7.92
C ASP A 129 -0.17 -16.87 7.91
N ALA A 130 -0.59 -15.95 7.03
CA ALA A 130 0.06 -14.66 6.86
C ALA A 130 0.10 -13.83 8.16
N PRO A 131 -0.95 -13.80 9.01
CA PRO A 131 -0.86 -13.14 10.31
C PRO A 131 0.23 -13.72 11.22
N LEU A 132 0.45 -15.03 11.22
CA LEU A 132 1.50 -15.67 12.02
C LEU A 132 2.88 -15.25 11.52
N ARG A 133 3.12 -15.35 10.20
CA ARG A 133 4.37 -14.92 9.56
C ARG A 133 4.69 -13.45 9.82
N TRP A 134 3.67 -12.60 9.86
CA TRP A 134 3.83 -11.18 10.19
C TRP A 134 4.33 -10.99 11.64
N HIS A 135 3.78 -11.71 12.62
CA HIS A 135 4.23 -11.62 14.01
C HIS A 135 5.69 -12.09 14.18
N GLU A 136 6.09 -13.13 13.47
CA GLU A 136 7.49 -13.57 13.45
C GLU A 136 8.41 -12.51 12.83
N ALA A 137 7.97 -11.84 11.76
CA ALA A 137 8.70 -10.75 11.14
C ALA A 137 8.84 -9.55 12.10
N LEU A 138 7.77 -9.19 12.82
CA LEU A 138 7.80 -8.17 13.87
C LEU A 138 8.80 -8.52 14.97
N HIS A 139 8.82 -9.78 15.44
CA HIS A 139 9.78 -10.24 16.44
C HIS A 139 11.23 -10.05 15.95
N ARG A 140 11.52 -10.43 14.69
CA ARG A 140 12.85 -10.23 14.10
C ARG A 140 13.21 -8.75 13.93
N ALA A 141 12.26 -7.89 13.57
CA ALA A 141 12.48 -6.46 13.42
C ALA A 141 12.85 -5.79 14.75
N ARG A 142 12.16 -6.14 15.85
CA ARG A 142 12.45 -5.60 17.19
C ARG A 142 13.91 -5.81 17.61
N HIS A 143 14.50 -6.95 17.28
CA HIS A 143 15.93 -7.20 17.52
C HIS A 143 16.84 -6.28 16.69
N ARG A 144 16.49 -6.01 15.43
CA ARG A 144 17.27 -5.09 14.57
C ARG A 144 17.18 -3.64 15.05
N TRP A 145 16.01 -3.21 15.52
CA TRP A 145 15.84 -1.86 16.07
C TRP A 145 16.80 -1.59 17.23
N GLN A 146 17.02 -2.59 18.09
CA GLN A 146 18.00 -2.50 19.18
C GLN A 146 19.44 -2.38 18.66
N ALA A 147 19.79 -3.12 17.60
CA ALA A 147 21.13 -3.08 17.01
C ALA A 147 21.41 -1.76 16.26
N TRP A 148 20.37 -1.11 15.73
CA TRP A 148 20.49 0.17 15.03
C TRP A 148 20.46 1.40 15.94
N ASP A 149 20.37 1.21 17.27
CA ASP A 149 20.51 2.29 18.25
C ASP A 149 21.96 2.78 18.40
N THR A 150 22.66 2.99 17.28
CA THR A 150 24.01 3.57 17.26
C THR A 150 24.01 5.03 17.72
N THR A 151 22.83 5.67 17.72
CA THR A 151 22.58 7.07 18.10
C THR A 151 22.14 7.24 19.55
N ARG A 152 22.03 6.15 20.33
CA ARG A 152 21.62 6.08 21.75
C ARG A 152 20.24 6.65 22.07
N CYS A 153 19.38 6.68 21.07
CA CYS A 153 18.02 7.19 21.09
C CYS A 153 17.16 6.60 22.20
N ARG A 154 17.36 5.33 22.54
CA ARG A 154 16.61 4.64 23.61
C ARG A 154 16.89 5.20 25.01
N HIS A 155 18.03 5.87 25.20
CA HIS A 155 18.46 6.41 26.49
C HIS A 155 18.13 7.90 26.68
N GLY A 156 17.28 8.47 25.82
CA GLY A 156 16.96 9.91 25.87
C GLY A 156 18.06 10.81 25.31
N HIS A 157 19.10 10.24 24.70
CA HIS A 157 20.16 10.96 24.02
C HIS A 157 20.04 10.72 22.52
N HIS A 158 19.90 11.78 21.72
CA HIS A 158 19.85 11.65 20.27
C HIS A 158 21.09 12.29 19.66
N THR A 159 22.00 11.48 19.14
CA THR A 159 23.08 11.97 18.28
C THR A 159 22.62 11.92 16.83
N PRO A 160 22.58 13.05 16.09
CA PRO A 160 22.28 13.02 14.68
C PRO A 160 23.24 12.08 13.94
N ARG A 161 22.70 11.28 13.02
CA ARG A 161 23.54 10.48 12.14
C ARG A 161 24.44 11.41 11.33
N SER A 162 25.74 11.15 11.32
CA SER A 162 26.67 11.80 10.40
C SER A 162 26.21 11.55 8.97
N GLY A 163 25.92 12.61 8.21
CA GLY A 163 25.44 12.50 6.82
C GLY A 163 26.44 11.82 5.88
N ASP A 164 27.73 11.85 6.22
CA ASP A 164 28.76 11.21 5.44
C ASP A 164 28.83 9.72 5.76
N THR A 165 28.20 8.91 4.91
CA THR A 165 28.53 7.48 4.83
C THR A 165 29.86 7.37 4.09
N ILE A 166 30.96 7.64 4.81
CA ILE A 166 32.31 7.43 4.29
C ILE A 166 32.58 5.93 4.40
N TRP A 167 32.46 5.22 3.29
CA TRP A 167 32.97 3.86 3.20
C TRP A 167 34.46 3.90 3.53
N SER A 168 34.90 3.02 4.43
CA SER A 168 36.32 2.92 4.81
C SER A 168 37.21 2.45 3.64
N GLN A 169 36.59 1.97 2.56
CA GLN A 169 37.20 1.48 1.32
C GLN A 169 36.43 2.07 0.12
N PRO A 170 37.06 2.20 -1.07
CA PRO A 170 36.42 2.76 -2.27
C PRO A 170 35.34 1.82 -2.86
N TRP A 171 34.13 1.87 -2.29
CA TRP A 171 33.00 1.00 -2.65
C TRP A 171 31.83 1.81 -3.23
N PRO A 172 32.03 2.44 -4.39
CA PRO A 172 31.30 1.94 -5.55
C PRO A 172 32.19 1.37 -6.66
N ASP A 173 33.34 2.01 -6.91
CA ASP A 173 34.19 1.73 -8.08
C ASP A 173 34.73 0.29 -8.09
N ASP A 174 35.07 -0.25 -6.91
CA ASP A 174 35.53 -1.64 -6.78
C ASP A 174 34.43 -2.66 -7.07
N ALA A 175 33.19 -2.34 -6.70
CA ALA A 175 32.03 -3.17 -6.98
C ALA A 175 31.74 -3.21 -8.48
N GLU A 176 31.69 -2.03 -9.11
CA GLU A 176 31.40 -1.88 -10.54
C GLU A 176 32.46 -2.57 -11.41
N ARG A 177 33.72 -2.46 -11.02
CA ARG A 177 34.82 -3.17 -11.68
C ARG A 177 34.69 -4.69 -11.55
N ALA A 178 34.42 -5.19 -10.34
CA ALA A 178 34.22 -6.62 -10.13
C ALA A 178 33.03 -7.18 -10.94
N VAL A 179 31.94 -6.42 -11.05
CA VAL A 179 30.78 -6.77 -11.89
C VAL A 179 31.17 -6.77 -13.37
N THR A 180 31.91 -5.75 -13.82
CA THR A 180 32.38 -5.66 -15.21
C THR A 180 33.28 -6.83 -15.58
N ASP A 181 34.20 -7.21 -14.69
CA ASP A 181 35.12 -8.33 -14.87
C ASP A 181 34.35 -9.67 -14.95
N ASP A 182 33.40 -9.90 -14.02
CA ASP A 182 32.54 -11.09 -14.02
C ASP A 182 31.67 -11.18 -15.28
N ILE A 183 31.05 -10.08 -15.71
CA ILE A 183 30.27 -10.05 -16.97
C ILE A 183 31.18 -10.32 -18.17
N GLY A 184 32.41 -9.79 -18.17
CA GLY A 184 33.37 -9.94 -19.26
C GLY A 184 33.86 -11.36 -19.49
N VAL A 185 33.97 -12.18 -18.43
CA VAL A 185 34.43 -13.58 -18.52
C VAL A 185 33.32 -14.58 -18.84
N ARG A 186 32.05 -14.18 -18.74
CA ARG A 186 30.91 -15.06 -19.02
C ARG A 186 30.77 -15.28 -20.54
N PRO A 187 30.59 -16.53 -21.00
CA PRO A 187 30.36 -16.81 -22.41
C PRO A 187 29.07 -16.13 -22.87
N ARG A 188 29.14 -15.37 -23.97
CA ARG A 188 27.95 -14.76 -24.57
C ARG A 188 27.13 -15.85 -25.26
N THR A 189 25.88 -16.01 -24.86
CA THR A 189 24.91 -16.84 -25.59
C THR A 189 24.73 -16.26 -27.00
N THR A 190 25.36 -16.86 -28.00
CA THR A 190 25.02 -16.61 -29.40
C THR A 190 23.69 -17.31 -29.69
N ALA A 191 22.62 -16.54 -29.86
CA ALA A 191 21.37 -17.07 -30.40
C ALA A 191 21.67 -17.68 -31.77
N GLN A 192 21.55 -19.01 -31.87
CA GLN A 192 21.76 -19.74 -33.11
C GLN A 192 20.61 -19.39 -34.08
N PRO A 193 20.90 -18.91 -35.31
CA PRO A 193 19.83 -18.63 -36.26
C PRO A 193 19.13 -19.95 -36.57
N GLN A 194 17.82 -19.98 -36.34
CA GLN A 194 16.99 -21.11 -36.72
C GLN A 194 17.06 -21.22 -38.24
N GLY A 195 17.84 -22.19 -38.72
CA GLY A 195 17.97 -22.50 -40.12
C GLY A 195 16.61 -22.93 -40.66
N GLY A 196 15.96 -22.02 -41.38
CA GLY A 196 14.91 -22.38 -42.31
C GLY A 196 15.52 -23.14 -43.48
N THR A 197 15.06 -24.36 -43.68
CA THR A 197 15.15 -25.13 -44.92
C THR A 197 13.85 -25.93 -44.98
N THR A 198 12.86 -25.41 -45.71
CA THR A 198 12.44 -25.81 -47.07
C THR A 198 11.54 -27.04 -47.06
#